data_AF-A0A8J3FQN4-F1
#
_entry.id   AF-A0A8J3FQN4-F1
#
_cell.length_a   1.000
_cell.length_b   1.000
_cell.length_c   1.000
_cell.angle_alpha   90.00
_cell.angle_beta   90.00
_cell.angle_gamma   90.00
#
_symmetry.space_group_name_H-M   'P 1'
#
loop_
_entity.id
_entity.type
_entity.pdbx_description
1 polymer ?
#
loop_
_entity_poly.entity_id
_entity_poly.type
_entity_poly.pdbx_seq_one_letter_code
_entity_poly.pdbx_strand_id
1 'polypeptide(L)'
;MIPEEDLGPVWLRDYGFTDFGDIAADIDAMEKFGSELRAEVAENYAPHMREVSQAMMTRLPEVAGHFQELSAFRSTHEAVQDATHANVYDHANGTTYLATAAQEIGAEYRNSDAFSRARVSDVERAFERAAAPEMGSSGSDAGETSTTTTNDDVAGDA
;
A
#
# COMPACT_ATOMS: atom_id res chain seq x y z
N MET A 1 8.14 21.07 -27.22
CA MET A 1 7.32 19.85 -27.24
C MET A 1 8.22 18.75 -26.70
N ILE A 2 7.83 18.09 -25.61
CA ILE A 2 8.62 16.99 -25.04
C ILE A 2 8.35 15.76 -25.92
N PRO A 3 9.38 15.03 -26.39
CA PRO A 3 9.21 13.78 -27.14
C PRO A 3 8.39 12.75 -26.35
N GLU A 4 7.67 11.85 -27.03
CA GLU A 4 6.82 10.86 -26.34
C GLU A 4 7.62 9.91 -25.45
N GLU A 5 8.86 9.61 -25.84
CA GLU A 5 9.81 8.78 -25.10
C GLU A 5 10.32 9.43 -23.79
N ASP A 6 10.22 10.76 -23.67
CA ASP A 6 10.61 11.51 -22.45
C ASP A 6 9.41 11.77 -21.53
N LEU A 7 8.20 11.38 -21.96
CA LEU A 7 7.02 11.44 -21.12
C LEU A 7 6.97 10.16 -20.29
N GLY A 8 6.87 10.31 -18.97
CA GLY A 8 6.67 9.19 -18.06
C GLY A 8 5.47 8.32 -18.45
N PRO A 9 5.43 7.06 -17.96
CA PRO A 9 4.45 6.08 -18.40
C PRO A 9 3.01 6.59 -18.29
N VAL A 10 2.17 6.22 -19.26
CA VAL A 10 0.81 6.77 -19.45
C VAL A 10 -0.03 6.68 -18.18
N TRP A 11 0.09 5.58 -17.43
CA TRP A 11 -0.65 5.36 -16.20
C TRP A 11 -0.32 6.38 -15.09
N LEU A 12 0.88 6.97 -15.07
CA LEU A 12 1.29 7.97 -14.10
C LEU A 12 0.72 9.36 -14.43
N ARG A 13 0.43 9.61 -15.71
CA ARG A 13 -0.06 10.90 -16.21
C ARG A 13 -1.54 11.13 -15.93
N ASP A 14 -2.29 10.04 -15.75
CA ASP A 14 -3.73 10.07 -15.49
C ASP A 14 -4.08 10.25 -13.99
N TYR A 15 -3.08 10.28 -13.10
CA TYR A 15 -3.26 10.56 -11.67
C TYR A 15 -3.52 12.07 -11.46
N GLY A 16 -4.78 12.49 -11.63
CA GLY A 16 -5.23 13.87 -11.58
C GLY A 16 -5.14 14.53 -10.19
N PHE A 17 -4.40 15.64 -10.11
CA PHE A 17 -4.20 16.47 -8.90
C PHE A 17 -5.37 17.43 -8.56
N THR A 18 -6.56 17.26 -9.12
CA THR A 18 -7.57 18.36 -9.21
C THR A 18 -8.90 18.16 -8.50
N ASP A 19 -9.11 17.11 -7.69
CA ASP A 19 -10.38 16.94 -6.96
C ASP A 19 -10.15 16.48 -5.51
N PHE A 20 -9.95 17.45 -4.60
CA PHE A 20 -9.74 17.21 -3.16
C PHE A 20 -11.05 17.30 -2.34
N GLY A 21 -12.21 17.05 -2.96
CA GLY A 21 -13.52 17.11 -2.29
C GLY A 21 -13.82 15.96 -1.33
N ASP A 22 -13.17 14.81 -1.53
CA ASP A 22 -13.13 13.67 -0.62
C ASP A 22 -11.69 13.16 -0.60
N ILE A 23 -11.06 13.04 0.58
CA ILE A 23 -9.77 12.35 0.73
C ILE A 23 -10.06 10.84 0.68
N ALA A 24 -10.62 10.37 -0.42
CA ALA A 24 -10.71 8.96 -0.73
C ALA A 24 -9.37 8.60 -1.39
N ALA A 25 -8.49 7.97 -0.64
CA ALA A 25 -7.32 7.35 -1.25
C ALA A 25 -7.83 6.26 -2.20
N ASP A 26 -7.50 6.37 -3.49
CA ASP A 26 -7.80 5.30 -4.45
C ASP A 26 -6.85 4.13 -4.20
N ILE A 27 -7.24 3.25 -3.26
CA ILE A 27 -6.45 2.11 -2.81
C ILE A 27 -6.15 1.17 -3.99
N ASP A 28 -7.11 0.97 -4.88
CA ASP A 28 -6.94 0.08 -6.05
C ASP A 28 -5.91 0.67 -7.01
N ALA A 29 -5.92 1.99 -7.21
CA ALA A 29 -4.90 2.66 -8.00
C ALA A 29 -3.52 2.64 -7.32
N MET A 30 -3.43 2.73 -5.99
CA MET A 30 -2.16 2.60 -5.25
C MET A 30 -1.58 1.18 -5.30
N GLU A 31 -2.43 0.15 -5.21
CA GLU A 31 -2.04 -1.25 -5.36
C GLU A 31 -1.58 -1.54 -6.79
N LYS A 32 -2.32 -1.03 -7.78
CA LYS A 32 -1.96 -1.12 -9.20
C LYS A 32 -0.62 -0.43 -9.47
N PHE A 33 -0.45 0.80 -8.99
CA PHE A 33 0.79 1.56 -9.07
C PHE A 33 1.99 0.78 -8.53
N GLY A 34 1.89 0.26 -7.30
CA GLY A 34 2.98 -0.51 -6.69
C GLY A 34 3.27 -1.82 -7.40
N SER A 35 2.26 -2.42 -8.06
CA SER A 35 2.44 -3.65 -8.84
C SER A 35 3.12 -3.35 -10.19
N GLU A 36 2.70 -2.29 -10.87
CA GLU A 36 3.28 -1.86 -12.15
C GLU A 36 4.74 -1.40 -11.99
N LEU A 37 5.07 -0.67 -10.93
CA LEU A 37 6.47 -0.30 -10.65
C LEU A 37 7.37 -1.53 -10.43
N ARG A 38 6.87 -2.56 -9.74
CA ARG A 38 7.64 -3.81 -9.57
C ARG A 38 7.78 -4.58 -10.87
N ALA A 39 6.72 -4.63 -11.68
CA ALA A 39 6.74 -5.26 -12.98
C ALA A 39 7.76 -4.55 -13.90
N GLU A 40 7.78 -3.22 -13.93
CA GLU A 40 8.75 -2.44 -14.70
C GLU A 40 10.20 -2.76 -14.30
N VAL A 41 10.48 -2.84 -13.00
CA VAL A 41 11.83 -3.20 -12.52
C VAL A 41 12.20 -4.63 -12.93
N ALA A 42 11.28 -5.58 -12.78
CA ALA A 42 11.54 -7.00 -13.04
C ALA A 42 11.62 -7.34 -14.53
N GLU A 43 10.75 -6.76 -15.35
CA GLU A 43 10.55 -7.10 -16.76
C GLU A 43 11.38 -6.22 -17.69
N ASN A 44 11.64 -4.97 -17.33
CA ASN A 44 12.36 -4.02 -18.19
C ASN A 44 13.76 -3.70 -17.63
N TYR A 45 13.86 -3.24 -16.38
CA TYR A 45 15.16 -2.81 -15.85
C TYR A 45 16.14 -3.98 -15.62
N ALA A 46 15.73 -5.00 -14.88
CA ALA A 46 16.62 -6.08 -14.44
C ALA A 46 17.28 -6.86 -15.59
N PRO A 47 16.59 -7.18 -16.71
CA PRO A 47 17.21 -7.85 -17.85
C PRO A 47 18.32 -7.04 -18.53
N HIS A 48 18.18 -5.72 -18.57
CA HIS A 48 19.11 -4.82 -19.25
C HIS A 48 20.24 -4.30 -18.35
N MET A 49 20.07 -4.37 -17.02
CA MET A 49 21.01 -3.82 -16.04
C MET A 49 22.45 -4.27 -16.25
N ARG A 50 22.68 -5.55 -16.57
CA ARG A 50 24.04 -6.09 -16.77
C ARG A 50 24.72 -5.49 -18.01
N GLU A 51 24.01 -5.40 -19.12
CA GLU A 51 24.54 -4.86 -20.36
C GLU A 51 24.83 -3.36 -20.23
N VAL A 52 23.89 -2.61 -19.65
CA VAL A 52 24.05 -1.18 -19.36
C VAL A 52 25.23 -0.97 -18.42
N SER A 53 25.33 -1.75 -17.33
CA SER A 53 26.46 -1.64 -16.39
C SER A 53 27.81 -1.91 -17.06
N GLN A 54 27.89 -2.90 -17.94
CA GLN A 54 29.12 -3.21 -18.68
C GLN A 54 29.49 -2.08 -19.64
N ALA A 55 28.53 -1.55 -20.39
CA ALA A 55 28.75 -0.42 -21.29
C ALA A 55 29.20 0.81 -20.51
N MET A 56 28.50 1.14 -19.42
CA MET A 56 28.82 2.26 -18.54
C MET A 56 30.16 2.11 -17.84
N MET A 57 30.70 0.91 -17.64
CA MET A 57 31.99 0.68 -16.96
C MET A 57 33.15 0.40 -17.94
N THR A 58 32.96 0.69 -19.22
CA THR A 58 33.99 0.53 -20.23
C THR A 58 35.20 1.41 -19.90
N ARG A 59 36.36 0.79 -19.68
CA ARG A 59 37.59 1.51 -19.35
C ARG A 59 38.16 2.19 -20.59
N LEU A 60 38.48 3.48 -20.43
CA LEU A 60 39.22 4.21 -21.43
C LEU A 60 40.71 3.77 -21.45
N PRO A 61 41.38 3.83 -22.62
CA PRO A 61 42.80 3.51 -22.73
C PRO A 61 43.69 4.36 -21.82
N GLU A 62 44.91 3.86 -21.56
CA GLU A 62 45.90 4.66 -20.85
C GLU A 62 46.29 5.90 -21.64
N VAL A 63 46.35 7.02 -20.91
CA VAL A 63 46.74 8.31 -21.46
C VAL A 63 48.23 8.47 -21.26
N ALA A 64 48.92 8.92 -22.30
CA ALA A 64 50.35 9.17 -22.20
C ALA A 64 50.62 10.38 -21.27
N GLY A 65 51.45 10.18 -20.24
CA GLY A 65 51.59 11.11 -19.11
C GLY A 65 52.19 12.49 -19.41
N HIS A 66 52.54 12.76 -20.66
CA HIS A 66 53.01 14.08 -21.11
C HIS A 66 51.87 15.07 -21.40
N PHE A 67 50.61 14.61 -21.42
CA PHE A 67 49.43 15.46 -21.63
C PHE A 67 48.59 15.53 -20.34
N GLN A 68 48.88 16.53 -19.51
CA GLN A 68 48.31 16.63 -18.16
C GLN A 68 46.80 16.89 -18.19
N GLU A 69 46.32 17.69 -19.13
CA GLU A 69 44.91 18.01 -19.34
C GLU A 69 44.09 16.77 -19.70
N LEU A 70 44.65 15.89 -20.54
CA LEU A 70 44.00 14.65 -20.94
C LEU A 70 43.95 13.65 -19.78
N SER A 71 44.98 13.64 -18.93
CA SER A 71 45.01 12.85 -17.71
C SER A 71 43.96 13.33 -16.69
N ALA A 72 43.83 14.64 -16.52
CA ALA A 72 42.80 15.25 -15.65
C ALA A 72 41.38 15.01 -16.18
N PHE A 73 41.18 15.16 -17.50
CA PHE A 73 39.92 14.82 -18.16
C PHE A 73 39.53 13.37 -17.90
N ARG A 74 40.46 12.42 -18.11
CA ARG A 74 40.19 10.99 -17.88
C ARG A 74 39.80 10.72 -16.44
N SER A 75 40.52 11.27 -15.46
CA SER A 75 40.19 11.07 -14.05
C SER A 75 38.80 11.61 -13.71
N THR A 76 38.44 12.79 -14.24
CA THR A 76 37.11 13.37 -14.06
C THR A 76 36.03 12.52 -14.75
N HIS A 77 36.33 12.01 -15.94
CA HIS A 77 35.44 11.12 -16.68
C HIS A 77 35.16 9.84 -15.91
N GLU A 78 36.19 9.17 -15.38
CA GLU A 78 36.04 7.96 -14.55
C GLU A 78 35.18 8.26 -13.30
N ALA A 79 35.38 9.40 -12.63
CA ALA A 79 34.56 9.77 -11.48
C ALA A 79 33.07 10.01 -11.84
N VAL A 80 32.80 10.65 -12.98
CA VAL A 80 31.43 10.84 -13.48
C VAL A 80 30.81 9.52 -13.91
N GLN A 81 31.59 8.64 -14.52
CA GLN A 81 31.19 7.30 -14.94
C GLN A 81 30.72 6.47 -13.74
N ASP A 82 31.51 6.44 -12.66
CA ASP A 82 31.17 5.77 -11.41
C ASP A 82 29.90 6.36 -10.76
N ALA A 83 29.82 7.68 -10.66
CA ALA A 83 28.65 8.36 -10.08
C ALA A 83 27.36 8.08 -10.88
N THR A 84 27.46 8.08 -12.20
CA THR A 84 26.30 7.80 -13.07
C THR A 84 25.87 6.34 -12.95
N HIS A 85 26.83 5.40 -12.88
CA HIS A 85 26.52 3.99 -12.67
C HIS A 85 25.83 3.75 -11.34
N ALA A 86 26.31 4.37 -10.26
CA ALA A 86 25.65 4.28 -8.95
C ALA A 86 24.20 4.78 -9.00
N ASN A 87 23.95 5.94 -9.62
CA ASN A 87 22.60 6.48 -9.76
C ASN A 87 21.67 5.55 -10.54
N VAL A 88 22.15 4.97 -11.64
CA VAL A 88 21.36 4.02 -12.44
C VAL A 88 21.13 2.73 -11.67
N TYR A 89 22.12 2.23 -10.94
CA TYR A 89 22.01 1.02 -10.12
C TYR A 89 20.99 1.20 -8.99
N ASP A 90 21.03 2.34 -8.29
CA ASP A 90 20.15 2.63 -7.16
C ASP A 90 18.70 2.93 -7.57
N HIS A 91 18.45 3.22 -8.86
CA HIS A 91 17.11 3.41 -9.41
C HIS A 91 16.18 2.22 -9.10
N ALA A 92 16.65 0.98 -9.26
CA ALA A 92 15.83 -0.21 -8.99
C ALA A 92 15.45 -0.33 -7.51
N ASN A 93 16.38 -0.01 -6.62
CA ASN A 93 16.12 0.00 -5.18
C ASN A 93 15.10 1.08 -4.82
N GLY A 94 15.28 2.30 -5.32
CA GLY A 94 14.36 3.42 -5.11
C GLY A 94 12.94 3.11 -5.60
N THR A 95 12.81 2.56 -6.81
CA THR A 95 11.53 2.17 -7.38
C THR A 95 10.86 1.05 -6.57
N THR A 96 11.64 0.07 -6.10
CA THR A 96 11.12 -1.01 -5.23
C THR A 96 10.63 -0.49 -3.88
N TYR A 97 11.36 0.45 -3.27
CA TYR A 97 10.95 1.08 -2.02
C TYR A 97 9.67 1.90 -2.21
N LEU A 98 9.57 2.68 -3.28
CA LEU A 98 8.37 3.43 -3.60
C LEU A 98 7.16 2.51 -3.81
N ALA A 99 7.34 1.43 -4.55
CA ALA A 99 6.32 0.42 -4.78
C ALA A 99 5.86 -0.29 -3.49
N THR A 100 6.77 -0.45 -2.53
CA THR A 100 6.48 -1.03 -1.21
C THR A 100 5.72 -0.04 -0.34
N ALA A 101 6.18 1.21 -0.27
CA ALA A 101 5.49 2.27 0.45
C ALA A 101 4.05 2.48 -0.06
N ALA A 102 3.84 2.44 -1.38
CA ALA A 102 2.50 2.55 -1.96
C ALA A 102 1.56 1.43 -1.51
N GLN A 103 2.05 0.18 -1.44
CA GLN A 103 1.26 -0.95 -0.94
C GLN A 103 0.98 -0.85 0.56
N GLU A 104 1.98 -0.45 1.35
CA GLU A 104 1.82 -0.26 2.80
C GLU A 104 0.77 0.81 3.11
N ILE A 105 0.84 1.96 2.42
CA ILE A 105 -0.15 3.03 2.58
C ILE A 105 -1.54 2.56 2.14
N GLY A 106 -1.66 1.87 1.00
CA GLY A 106 -2.93 1.32 0.52
C GLY A 106 -3.56 0.34 1.52
N ALA A 107 -2.74 -0.52 2.13
CA ALA A 107 -3.20 -1.45 3.17
C ALA A 107 -3.68 -0.73 4.44
N GLU A 108 -2.98 0.33 4.86
CA GLU A 108 -3.38 1.12 6.02
C GLU A 108 -4.73 1.83 5.80
N TYR A 109 -4.92 2.45 4.64
CA TYR A 109 -6.22 3.06 4.28
C TYR A 109 -7.34 2.02 4.24
N ARG A 110 -7.11 0.85 3.62
CA ARG A 110 -8.09 -0.24 3.56
C ARG A 110 -8.53 -0.69 4.95
N ASN A 111 -7.57 -0.82 5.88
CA ASN A 111 -7.85 -1.20 7.26
C ASN A 111 -8.64 -0.12 8.01
N SER A 112 -8.28 1.15 7.83
CA SER A 112 -8.99 2.30 8.43
C SER A 112 -10.45 2.38 7.93
N ASP A 113 -10.68 2.17 6.64
CA ASP A 113 -12.01 2.18 6.04
C ASP A 113 -12.86 0.99 6.50
N ALA A 114 -12.25 -0.19 6.63
CA ALA A 114 -12.92 -1.36 7.18
C ALA A 114 -13.32 -1.14 8.65
N PHE A 115 -12.44 -0.56 9.46
CA PHE A 115 -12.71 -0.24 10.86
C PHE A 115 -13.83 0.80 11.00
N SER A 116 -13.77 1.88 10.21
CA SER A 116 -14.77 2.94 10.22
C SER A 116 -16.15 2.40 9.82
N ARG A 117 -16.23 1.57 8.78
CA ARG A 117 -17.48 0.88 8.37
C ARG A 117 -18.05 0.00 9.49
N ALA A 118 -17.21 -0.76 10.19
CA ALA A 118 -17.65 -1.59 11.32
C ALA A 118 -18.24 -0.74 12.45
N ARG A 119 -17.59 0.38 12.78
CA ARG A 119 -18.07 1.32 13.80
C ARG A 119 -19.39 1.98 13.42
N VAL A 120 -19.55 2.39 12.17
CA VAL A 120 -20.81 2.95 11.68
C VAL A 120 -21.94 1.91 11.77
N SER A 121 -21.69 0.68 11.32
CA SER A 121 -22.67 -0.41 11.42
C SER A 121 -23.05 -0.74 12.87
N ASP A 122 -22.10 -0.68 13.81
CA ASP A 122 -22.39 -0.84 15.24
C ASP A 122 -23.33 0.24 15.77
N VAL A 123 -23.12 1.49 15.37
CA VAL A 123 -23.95 2.64 15.74
C VAL A 123 -25.35 2.54 15.12
N GLU A 124 -25.44 2.22 13.84
CA GLU A 124 -26.72 2.00 13.14
C GLU A 124 -27.55 0.92 13.82
N ARG A 125 -26.93 -0.22 14.13
CA ARG A 125 -27.58 -1.32 14.87
C ARG A 125 -27.99 -0.92 16.29
N ALA A 126 -27.24 -0.04 16.95
CA ALA A 126 -27.63 0.50 18.25
C ALA A 126 -28.87 1.40 18.13
N PHE A 127 -28.94 2.22 17.09
CA PHE A 127 -30.12 3.04 16.78
C PHE A 127 -31.34 2.18 16.42
N GLU A 128 -31.18 1.13 15.61
CA GLU A 128 -32.25 0.19 15.28
C GLU A 128 -32.82 -0.50 16.53
N ARG A 129 -31.95 -0.94 17.45
CA ARG A 129 -32.38 -1.51 18.73
C ARG A 129 -33.11 -0.52 19.62
N ALA A 130 -32.70 0.75 19.62
CA ALA A 130 -33.35 1.80 20.38
C ALA A 130 -34.68 2.27 19.74
N ALA A 131 -34.81 2.16 18.41
CA ALA A 131 -36.00 2.52 17.66
C ALA A 131 -37.04 1.39 17.58
N ALA A 132 -36.66 0.15 17.89
CA ALA A 132 -37.60 -0.94 18.07
C ALA A 132 -38.54 -0.60 19.25
N PRO A 133 -39.86 -0.48 19.02
CA PRO A 133 -40.78 -0.23 20.11
C PRO A 133 -40.69 -1.38 21.10
N GLU A 134 -40.61 -1.09 22.39
CA GLU A 134 -40.79 -2.11 23.41
C GLU A 134 -42.11 -2.84 23.13
N MET A 135 -42.03 -4.07 22.62
CA MET A 135 -43.15 -4.99 22.70
C MET A 135 -43.31 -5.36 24.17
N GLY A 136 -44.06 -4.50 24.85
CA GLY A 136 -44.83 -4.69 26.07
C GLY A 136 -44.40 -5.84 26.97
N SER A 137 -43.46 -5.55 27.87
CA SER A 137 -43.57 -6.02 29.24
C SER A 137 -44.66 -5.18 29.95
N SER A 138 -45.90 -5.65 29.98
CA SER A 138 -46.89 -5.24 31.00
C SER A 138 -47.93 -6.34 31.18
N GLY A 139 -48.04 -6.81 32.42
CA GLY A 139 -48.70 -8.05 32.80
C GLY A 139 -50.22 -8.05 32.75
N SER A 140 -50.78 -9.27 32.85
CA SER A 140 -52.13 -9.51 33.35
C SER A 140 -52.07 -10.58 34.43
N ASP A 141 -52.30 -10.13 35.65
CA ASP A 141 -52.79 -10.91 36.78
C ASP A 141 -54.20 -11.45 36.48
N ALA A 142 -54.46 -12.73 36.79
CA ALA A 142 -55.78 -13.28 37.13
C ALA A 142 -55.70 -14.80 37.49
N GLY A 143 -55.68 -15.09 38.80
CA GLY A 143 -56.66 -15.96 39.48
C GLY A 143 -56.66 -17.49 39.26
N GLU A 144 -56.20 -18.21 40.31
CA GLU A 144 -56.78 -19.41 40.97
C GLU A 144 -57.24 -20.63 40.13
N THR A 145 -56.81 -21.88 40.36
CA THR A 145 -57.11 -22.68 41.57
C THR A 145 -56.35 -24.03 41.56
N SER A 146 -55.78 -24.36 42.72
CA SER A 146 -55.70 -25.68 43.39
C SER A 146 -55.77 -26.99 42.57
N THR A 147 -54.73 -27.83 42.66
CA THR A 147 -54.88 -29.22 43.17
C THR A 147 -53.55 -29.81 43.64
N THR A 148 -53.55 -30.14 44.93
CA THR A 148 -52.63 -30.99 45.69
C THR A 148 -52.27 -32.30 44.98
N THR A 149 -50.98 -32.69 45.01
CA THR A 149 -50.55 -34.05 45.39
C THR A 149 -49.10 -34.02 45.90
N THR A 150 -49.00 -34.37 47.18
CA THR A 150 -47.83 -34.65 48.00
C THR A 150 -47.02 -35.86 47.51
N ASN A 151 -45.69 -35.78 47.64
CA ASN A 151 -44.78 -36.81 48.19
C ASN A 151 -43.34 -36.28 48.00
N ASP A 152 -42.69 -35.74 49.05
CA ASP A 152 -41.89 -36.44 50.07
C ASP A 152 -40.88 -37.45 49.51
N ASP A 153 -39.59 -37.05 49.52
CA ASP A 153 -38.39 -37.77 50.02
C ASP A 153 -37.12 -37.07 49.47
N VAL A 154 -36.38 -36.26 50.24
CA VAL A 154 -35.37 -36.58 51.29
C VAL A 154 -33.94 -36.79 50.74
N ALA A 155 -33.04 -35.96 51.29
CA ALA A 155 -31.58 -36.09 51.47
C ALA A 155 -30.68 -36.17 50.22
N GLY A 156 -29.75 -35.22 50.05
CA GLY A 156 -28.35 -35.37 50.50
C GLY A 156 -27.49 -35.77 49.29
N ASP A 157 -26.25 -35.41 49.08
CA ASP A 157 -25.15 -34.90 49.88
C ASP A 157 -24.06 -34.44 48.88
N ALA A 158 -23.15 -33.60 49.38
CA ALA A 158 -21.77 -33.30 48.95
C ALA A 158 -21.35 -33.37 47.46
#